data_AF-A0A524QFS3-F1
#
_entry.id   AF-A0A524QFS3-F1
#
_cell.length_a   1.000
_cell.length_b   1.000
_cell.length_c   1.000
_cell.angle_alpha   90.00
_cell.angle_beta   90.00
_cell.angle_gamma   90.00
#
_symmetry.space_group_name_H-M   'P 1'
#
loop_
_entity.id
_entity.type
_entity.pdbx_description
1 polymer ?
#
loop_
_entity_poly.entity_id
_entity_poly.type
_entity_poly.pdbx_seq_one_letter_code
_entity_poly.pdbx_strand_id
1 'polypeptide(L)'
;MTLITAFRPGEPWLDTDGKSIQAHGGGMLYDNGNYYWFGENKDGENYLDESKGFLHRVDVIGVSCYSSTDLLNWKNEGIVLPAESDNPASDLHPSKVFERPKVIRNPKTGKYVLFTHADT
;
A
#
# COMPACT_ATOMS: atom_id res chain seq x y z
N MET A 1 3.42 -16.34 17.94
CA MET A 1 2.56 -15.87 16.85
C MET A 1 2.06 -17.07 16.07
N THR A 2 0.80 -17.08 15.63
CA THR A 2 0.25 -18.20 14.86
C THR A 2 0.56 -17.99 13.38
N LEU A 3 1.33 -18.89 12.78
CA LEU A 3 1.61 -18.85 11.35
C LEU A 3 0.32 -19.08 10.56
N ILE A 4 0.07 -18.23 9.57
CA ILE A 4 -1.00 -18.45 8.60
C ILE A 4 -0.54 -19.52 7.62
N THR A 5 -1.38 -20.54 7.44
CA THR A 5 -1.07 -21.73 6.61
C THR A 5 -1.84 -21.76 5.30
N ALA A 6 -2.82 -20.88 5.12
CA ALA A 6 -3.61 -20.77 3.90
C ALA A 6 -4.15 -19.35 3.71
N PHE A 7 -4.20 -18.90 2.46
CA PHE A 7 -4.92 -17.69 2.07
C PHE A 7 -6.43 -17.98 2.00
N ARG A 8 -7.23 -17.10 2.60
CA ARG A 8 -8.70 -17.18 2.63
C ARG A 8 -9.30 -15.93 1.98
N PRO A 9 -9.61 -15.95 0.68
CA PRO A 9 -10.13 -14.79 -0.03
C PRO A 9 -11.38 -14.21 0.67
N GLY A 10 -11.38 -12.89 0.89
CA GLY A 10 -12.50 -12.17 1.50
C GLY A 10 -12.47 -12.09 3.03
N GLU A 11 -11.63 -12.88 3.70
CA GLU A 11 -11.41 -12.76 5.14
C GLU A 11 -10.32 -11.71 5.45
N PRO A 12 -10.37 -11.04 6.62
CA PRO A 12 -9.27 -10.19 7.06
C PRO A 12 -7.96 -10.96 7.11
N TRP A 13 -6.94 -10.44 6.43
CA TRP A 13 -5.60 -10.98 6.47
C TRP A 13 -4.75 -10.14 7.41
N LEU A 14 -4.27 -10.76 8.49
CA LEU A 14 -3.45 -10.08 9.49
C LEU A 14 -1.95 -10.25 9.19
N ASP A 15 -1.19 -9.20 9.46
CA ASP A 15 0.27 -9.19 9.42
C ASP A 15 0.90 -9.90 10.63
N THR A 16 2.23 -9.95 10.68
CA THR A 16 2.98 -10.54 11.80
C THR A 16 2.97 -9.73 13.10
N ASP A 17 2.19 -8.66 13.18
CA ASP A 17 1.87 -7.98 14.44
C ASP A 17 0.40 -8.16 14.85
N GLY A 18 -0.37 -8.94 14.07
CA GLY A 18 -1.79 -9.21 14.29
C GLY A 18 -2.69 -8.06 13.84
N LYS A 19 -2.18 -7.13 13.02
CA LYS A 19 -2.94 -6.01 12.47
C LYS A 19 -3.42 -6.33 11.06
N SER A 20 -4.55 -5.75 10.64
CA SER A 20 -5.02 -5.91 9.26
C SER A 20 -3.98 -5.39 8.27
N ILE A 21 -3.72 -6.15 7.21
CA ILE A 21 -2.86 -5.72 6.10
C ILE A 21 -3.54 -4.59 5.33
N GLN A 22 -2.82 -3.48 5.14
CA GLN A 22 -3.27 -2.28 4.46
C GLN A 22 -2.43 -2.05 3.20
N ALA A 23 -2.67 -2.88 2.18
CA ALA A 23 -1.93 -2.90 0.91
C ALA A 23 -2.87 -3.05 -0.30
N HIS A 24 -3.93 -2.24 -0.35
CA HIS A 24 -4.95 -2.28 -1.41
C HIS A 24 -4.37 -1.85 -2.76
N GLY A 25 -4.98 -2.29 -3.86
CA GLY A 25 -4.48 -1.99 -5.22
C GLY A 25 -3.06 -2.49 -5.51
N GLY A 26 -2.56 -3.40 -4.68
CA GLY A 26 -1.13 -3.60 -4.51
C GLY A 26 -0.38 -4.15 -5.71
N GLY A 27 0.93 -3.90 -5.71
CA GLY A 27 1.92 -4.48 -6.61
C GLY A 27 2.94 -5.29 -5.82
N MET A 28 3.38 -6.41 -6.38
CA MET A 28 4.40 -7.24 -5.77
C MET A 28 5.72 -7.15 -6.53
N LEU A 29 6.82 -7.20 -5.76
CA LEU A 29 8.18 -7.33 -6.24
C LEU A 29 8.82 -8.52 -5.54
N TYR A 30 9.46 -9.42 -6.28
CA TYR A 30 10.33 -10.43 -5.70
C TYR A 30 11.79 -9.99 -5.86
N ASP A 31 12.55 -9.96 -4.76
CA ASP A 31 13.96 -9.62 -4.76
C ASP A 31 14.69 -10.33 -3.61
N ASN A 32 15.83 -10.94 -3.93
CA ASN A 32 16.73 -11.60 -2.97
C ASN A 32 16.03 -12.54 -1.96
N GLY A 33 15.14 -13.41 -2.44
CA GLY A 33 14.47 -14.40 -1.59
C GLY A 33 13.18 -13.92 -0.91
N ASN A 34 12.84 -12.63 -1.03
CA ASN A 34 11.68 -12.04 -0.39
C ASN A 34 10.69 -11.48 -1.42
N TYR A 35 9.42 -11.61 -1.12
CA TYR A 35 8.33 -10.88 -1.76
C TYR A 35 8.06 -9.61 -0.98
N TYR A 36 7.88 -8.51 -1.70
CA TYR A 36 7.49 -7.21 -1.18
C TYR A 36 6.15 -6.84 -1.79
N TRP A 37 5.15 -6.59 -0.96
CA TRP A 37 3.81 -6.16 -1.36
C TRP A 37 3.65 -4.69 -1.01
N PHE A 38 3.65 -3.86 -2.05
CA PHE A 38 3.39 -2.43 -1.96
C PHE A 38 1.92 -2.17 -2.24
N GLY A 39 1.26 -1.34 -1.44
CA GLY A 39 -0.15 -1.03 -1.66
C GLY A 39 -0.59 0.23 -0.96
N GLU A 40 -1.80 0.66 -1.31
CA GLU A 40 -2.44 1.82 -0.69
C GLU A 40 -2.74 1.51 0.77
N ASN A 41 -2.28 2.38 1.66
CA ASN A 41 -2.73 2.36 3.04
C ASN A 41 -4.14 2.98 3.12
N LYS A 42 -5.14 2.19 3.52
CA LYS A 42 -6.53 2.64 3.69
C LYS A 42 -6.96 2.57 5.16
N ASP A 43 -6.02 2.66 6.10
CA ASP A 43 -6.27 2.61 7.55
C ASP A 43 -6.77 3.97 8.09
N GLY A 44 -7.75 4.54 7.41
CA GLY A 44 -8.31 5.85 7.71
C GLY A 44 -9.83 5.84 7.63
N GLU A 45 -10.43 6.98 7.95
CA GLU A 45 -11.87 7.15 7.83
C GLU A 45 -12.30 6.98 6.37
N ASN A 46 -13.29 6.11 6.17
CA ASN A 46 -13.96 5.97 4.89
C ASN A 46 -15.21 6.86 4.91
N TYR A 47 -15.21 7.89 4.08
CA TYR A 47 -16.30 8.87 4.01
C TYR A 47 -16.79 9.06 2.58
N LEU A 48 -18.02 9.56 2.46
CA LEU A 48 -18.65 9.88 1.19
C LEU A 48 -18.18 11.25 0.72
N ASP A 49 -17.54 11.32 -0.45
CA ASP A 49 -17.13 12.58 -1.07
C ASP A 49 -18.19 13.02 -2.09
N GLU A 50 -19.11 13.89 -1.66
CA GLU A 50 -20.18 14.42 -2.52
C GLU A 50 -19.62 15.21 -3.72
N SER A 51 -18.44 15.83 -3.55
CA SER A 51 -17.81 16.60 -4.62
C SER A 51 -17.27 15.72 -5.75
N LYS A 52 -17.08 14.41 -5.49
CA LYS A 52 -16.58 13.41 -6.44
C LYS A 52 -17.64 12.41 -6.88
N GLY A 53 -18.90 12.84 -6.92
CA GLY A 53 -20.00 12.03 -7.42
C GLY A 53 -20.45 10.94 -6.44
N PHE A 54 -20.39 11.22 -5.13
CA PHE A 54 -20.83 10.31 -4.06
C PHE A 54 -20.04 9.00 -4.04
N LEU A 55 -18.73 9.08 -4.25
CA LEU A 55 -17.84 7.94 -4.09
C LEU A 55 -17.26 7.91 -2.68
N HIS A 56 -17.19 6.71 -2.11
CA HIS A 56 -16.51 6.46 -0.86
C HIS A 56 -15.00 6.55 -1.06
N ARG A 57 -14.29 7.25 -0.17
CA ARG A 57 -12.85 7.40 -0.21
C ARG A 57 -12.22 7.36 1.17
N VAL A 58 -10.93 7.09 1.17
CA VAL A 58 -10.02 7.32 2.30
C VAL A 58 -8.97 8.29 1.78
N ASP A 59 -8.61 9.29 2.58
CA ASP A 59 -7.55 10.23 2.24
C ASP A 59 -6.21 9.51 2.03
N VAL A 60 -5.33 10.09 1.21
CA VAL A 60 -4.00 9.54 0.99
C VAL A 60 -3.25 9.54 2.33
N ILE A 61 -2.94 8.35 2.83
CA ILE A 61 -2.05 8.12 3.98
C ILE A 61 -0.62 7.84 3.48
N GLY A 62 -0.53 7.11 2.37
CA GLY A 62 0.73 6.73 1.73
C GLY A 62 0.73 5.30 1.20
N VAL A 63 1.90 4.86 0.75
CA VAL A 63 2.14 3.48 0.28
C VAL A 63 2.72 2.65 1.41
N SER A 64 1.99 1.64 1.87
CA SER A 64 2.51 0.60 2.77
C SER A 64 3.39 -0.39 2.00
N CYS A 65 4.35 -0.98 2.69
CA CYS A 65 5.10 -2.14 2.23
C CYS A 65 5.03 -3.27 3.25
N TYR A 66 4.83 -4.49 2.76
CA TYR A 66 4.94 -5.72 3.54
C TYR A 66 5.95 -6.65 2.91
N SER A 67 6.70 -7.42 3.71
CA SER A 67 7.64 -8.43 3.22
C SER A 67 7.22 -9.84 3.64
N SER A 68 7.49 -10.83 2.80
CA SER A 68 7.20 -12.24 3.08
C SER A 68 8.13 -13.16 2.30
N THR A 69 8.44 -14.34 2.84
CA THR A 69 9.16 -15.40 2.13
C THR A 69 8.24 -16.44 1.51
N ASP A 70 6.96 -16.46 1.89
CA ASP A 70 6.02 -17.56 1.60
C ASP A 70 4.67 -17.10 1.01
N LEU A 71 4.48 -15.78 0.81
CA LEU A 71 3.23 -15.16 0.36
C LEU A 71 2.05 -15.33 1.33
N LEU A 72 2.29 -15.82 2.54
CA LEU A 72 1.27 -16.11 3.56
C LEU A 72 1.45 -15.24 4.81
N ASN A 73 2.69 -15.17 5.30
CA ASN A 73 3.06 -14.49 6.52
C ASN A 73 3.76 -13.19 6.17
N TRP A 74 3.04 -12.07 6.32
CA TRP A 74 3.49 -10.75 5.90
C TRP A 74 3.97 -9.93 7.08
N LYS A 75 5.24 -9.54 7.08
CA LYS A 75 5.81 -8.58 8.01
C LYS A 75 5.53 -7.17 7.51
N ASN A 76 5.07 -6.30 8.40
CA ASN A 76 4.89 -4.89 8.10
C ASN A 76 6.27 -4.18 8.03
N GLU A 77 6.60 -3.57 6.89
CA GLU A 77 7.82 -2.76 6.71
C GLU A 77 7.53 -1.25 6.83
N GLY A 78 6.28 -0.87 7.10
CA GLY A 78 5.82 0.51 7.30
C GLY A 78 5.36 1.19 6.02
N ILE A 79 5.10 2.50 6.14
CA ILE A 79 4.76 3.38 5.02
C ILE A 79 6.07 3.83 4.35
N VAL A 80 6.30 3.38 3.12
CA VAL A 80 7.54 3.65 2.37
C VAL A 80 7.49 4.92 1.54
N LEU A 81 6.28 5.45 1.31
CA LEU A 81 6.04 6.76 0.70
C LEU A 81 4.86 7.42 1.42
N PRO A 82 5.10 8.31 2.40
CA PRO A 82 4.04 8.96 3.17
C PRO A 82 3.33 10.05 2.37
N ALA A 83 2.12 10.40 2.80
CA ALA A 83 1.42 11.57 2.33
C ALA A 83 2.17 12.88 2.66
N GLU A 84 1.92 13.92 1.87
CA GLU A 84 2.50 15.26 2.03
C GLU A 84 1.41 16.28 2.37
N SER A 85 1.03 16.36 3.65
CA SER A 85 -0.07 17.22 4.11
C SER A 85 0.22 18.72 4.01
N ASP A 86 1.49 19.13 4.08
CA ASP A 86 1.87 20.55 4.13
C ASP A 86 1.93 21.20 2.75
N ASN A 87 1.77 20.42 1.67
CA ASN A 87 1.84 20.90 0.30
C ASN A 87 0.58 20.52 -0.50
N PRO A 88 -0.43 21.42 -0.56
CA PRO A 88 -1.66 21.18 -1.32
C PRO A 88 -1.48 20.92 -2.83
N ALA A 89 -0.33 21.32 -3.39
CA ALA A 89 0.02 21.08 -4.78
C ALA A 89 0.66 19.70 -5.03
N SER A 90 1.01 18.96 -3.97
CA SER A 90 1.58 17.62 -4.08
C SER A 90 0.53 16.62 -4.55
N ASP A 91 0.91 15.68 -5.42
CA ASP A 91 0.10 14.51 -5.76
C ASP A 91 -0.06 13.55 -4.56
N LEU A 92 0.79 13.70 -3.53
CA LEU A 92 0.71 12.96 -2.27
C LEU A 92 -0.11 13.66 -1.19
N HIS A 93 -0.74 14.80 -1.50
CA HIS A 93 -1.57 15.48 -0.52
C HIS A 93 -2.79 14.62 -0.16
N PRO A 94 -3.22 14.56 1.12
CA PRO A 94 -4.32 13.70 1.60
C PRO A 94 -5.61 13.77 0.75
N SER A 95 -5.92 14.96 0.22
CA SER A 95 -7.11 15.18 -0.60
C SER A 95 -7.03 14.64 -2.04
N LYS A 96 -5.87 14.16 -2.50
CA LYS A 96 -5.64 13.64 -3.87
C LYS A 96 -6.04 12.18 -4.01
N VAL A 97 -5.82 11.63 -5.21
CA VAL A 97 -5.93 10.21 -5.51
C VAL A 97 -4.52 9.69 -5.80
N PHE A 98 -4.10 8.67 -5.04
CA PHE A 98 -2.80 8.04 -5.21
C PHE A 98 -2.96 6.52 -5.08
N GLU A 99 -3.04 5.84 -6.22
CA GLU A 99 -3.55 4.47 -6.29
C GLU A 99 -2.62 3.51 -7.04
N ARG A 100 -2.79 2.23 -6.75
CA ARG A 100 -2.19 1.10 -7.48
C ARG A 100 -0.67 1.20 -7.62
N PRO A 101 0.10 1.42 -6.53
CA PRO A 101 1.54 1.53 -6.62
C PRO A 101 2.17 0.26 -7.24
N LYS A 102 3.19 0.46 -8.06
CA LYS A 102 4.00 -0.60 -8.69
C LYS A 102 5.47 -0.25 -8.52
N VAL A 103 6.26 -1.17 -7.99
CA VAL A 103 7.70 -0.97 -7.77
C VAL A 103 8.49 -1.94 -8.63
N ILE A 104 9.48 -1.42 -9.35
CA ILE A 104 10.45 -2.22 -10.10
C ILE A 104 11.88 -1.83 -9.71
N ARG A 105 12.80 -2.80 -9.73
CA ARG A 105 14.22 -2.54 -9.52
C ARG A 105 14.89 -2.20 -10.85
N ASN A 106 15.58 -1.07 -10.92
CA ASN A 106 16.45 -0.74 -12.04
C ASN A 106 17.83 -1.39 -11.83
N PRO A 107 18.22 -2.40 -12.62
CA PRO A 107 19.47 -3.13 -12.40
C PRO A 107 20.72 -2.30 -12.65
N LYS A 108 20.66 -1.27 -13.50
CA LYS A 108 21.82 -0.42 -13.82
C LYS A 108 22.20 0.50 -12.66
N THR A 109 21.20 0.98 -11.92
CA THR A 109 21.41 1.94 -10.82
C THR A 109 21.25 1.32 -9.44
N GLY A 110 20.69 0.10 -9.36
CA GLY A 110 20.32 -0.55 -8.12
C GLY A 110 19.12 0.10 -7.42
N LYS A 111 18.53 1.15 -7.98
CA LYS A 111 17.40 1.89 -7.37
C LYS A 111 16.08 1.16 -7.61
N TYR A 112 15.18 1.25 -6.63
CA TYR A 112 13.78 0.88 -6.80
C TYR A 112 13.00 2.10 -7.28
N VAL A 113 12.15 1.90 -8.29
CA VAL A 113 11.35 2.96 -8.91
C VAL A 113 9.89 2.62 -8.71
N LEU A 114 9.16 3.54 -8.06
CA LEU A 114 7.73 3.45 -7.85
C LEU A 114 7.00 4.21 -8.95
N PHE A 115 6.01 3.55 -9.55
CA PHE A 115 5.02 4.12 -10.45
C PHE A 115 3.64 4.01 -9.80
N THR A 116 2.74 4.93 -10.12
CA THR A 116 1.43 5.05 -9.47
C THR A 116 0.41 5.66 -10.44
N HIS A 117 -0.87 5.51 -10.13
CA HIS A 117 -1.91 6.39 -10.65
C HIS A 117 -2.05 7.58 -9.71
N ALA A 118 -1.69 8.76 -10.20
CA ALA A 118 -1.92 10.04 -9.51
C ALA A 118 -3.07 10.78 -10.18
N ASP A 119 -4.01 11.29 -9.38
CA ASP A 119 -5.18 12.05 -9.85
C ASP A 119 -5.65 13.06 -8.80
N THR A 120 -6.64 13.89 -9.18
CA THR A 120 -7.14 14.99 -8.34
C THR A 120 -8.54 14.81 -7.81
#